data_AF-A0A3D1TBA2-F1
#
_entry.id   AF-A0A3D1TBA2-F1
#
_cell.length_a   1.000
_cell.length_b   1.000
_cell.length_c   1.000
_cell.angle_alpha   90.00
_cell.angle_beta   90.00
_cell.angle_gamma   90.00
#
_symmetry.space_group_name_H-M   'P 1'
#
loop_
_entity.id
_entity.type
_entity.pdbx_description
1 polymer ?
#
loop_
_entity_poly.entity_id
_entity_poly.type
_entity_poly.pdbx_seq_one_letter_code
_entity_poly.pdbx_strand_id
1 'polypeptide(L)'
;MKFNFFKKSLFDKTGETDPRSPAQVAAEEQLRDACKGKRRARKALLQWYDPVIVEIAGTFQNDRLHQFALVEAGRNGMNQALDLFDVHRDPAEFPGFARKIIERNMLLEWKHS
;
A
#
# COMPACT_ATOMS: atom_id res chain seq x y z
N MET A 1 32.64 -31.23 -2.25
CA MET A 1 31.31 -30.61 -2.43
C MET A 1 31.32 -29.74 -3.68
N LYS A 2 30.41 -30.01 -4.64
CA LYS A 2 29.72 -29.02 -5.51
C LYS A 2 28.76 -29.80 -6.43
N PHE A 3 27.52 -29.94 -5.98
CA PHE A 3 26.40 -30.34 -6.83
C PHE A 3 26.04 -29.14 -7.70
N ASN A 4 26.44 -29.15 -8.97
CA ASN A 4 25.95 -28.19 -9.94
C ASN A 4 24.58 -28.66 -10.42
N PHE A 5 23.53 -28.23 -9.72
CA PHE A 5 22.14 -28.48 -10.12
C PHE A 5 21.85 -27.75 -11.44
N PHE A 6 21.87 -28.50 -12.53
CA PHE A 6 21.11 -28.19 -13.74
C PHE A 6 19.62 -28.26 -13.39
N LYS A 7 19.03 -27.16 -12.93
CA LYS A 7 17.57 -26.98 -13.01
C LYS A 7 17.27 -26.10 -14.21
N LYS A 8 16.98 -26.78 -15.33
CA LYS A 8 16.19 -26.21 -16.43
C LYS A 8 14.88 -25.69 -15.82
N SER A 9 14.73 -24.37 -15.75
CA SER A 9 13.44 -23.75 -15.46
C SER A 9 12.61 -23.79 -16.74
N LEU A 10 11.38 -24.28 -16.59
CA LEU A 10 10.30 -24.40 -17.57
C LEU A 10 9.80 -23.03 -18.05
N PHE A 11 10.66 -22.28 -18.74
CA PHE A 11 10.21 -21.19 -19.62
C PHE A 11 10.56 -21.58 -21.05
N ASP A 12 9.90 -22.64 -21.52
CA ASP A 12 9.74 -22.89 -22.94
C ASP A 12 8.87 -21.76 -23.53
N LYS A 13 9.51 -20.97 -24.39
CA LYS A 13 8.97 -20.55 -25.70
C LYS A 13 7.60 -19.85 -25.68
N THR A 14 7.62 -18.56 -25.42
CA THR A 14 6.99 -17.61 -26.35
C THR A 14 8.05 -16.58 -26.72
N GLY A 15 8.54 -16.68 -27.96
CA GLY A 15 9.43 -15.70 -28.57
C GLY A 15 8.67 -14.44 -28.96
N GLU A 16 7.86 -13.89 -28.07
CA GLU A 16 7.40 -12.51 -28.19
C GLU A 16 8.51 -11.64 -27.64
N THR A 17 9.38 -11.21 -28.56
CA THR A 17 10.11 -9.97 -28.38
C THR A 17 9.07 -8.93 -28.03
N ASP A 18 9.06 -8.46 -26.78
CA ASP A 18 8.22 -7.34 -26.35
C ASP A 18 8.43 -6.25 -27.41
N PRO A 19 7.41 -5.88 -28.22
CA PRO A 19 7.60 -5.08 -29.45
C PRO A 19 7.95 -3.61 -29.11
N ARG A 20 8.30 -3.36 -27.86
CA ARG A 20 8.58 -2.08 -27.29
C ARG A 20 9.98 -1.68 -27.69
N SER A 21 10.10 -0.52 -28.33
CA SER A 21 11.41 0.03 -28.65
C SER A 21 12.20 0.26 -27.36
N PRO A 22 13.55 0.22 -27.39
CA PRO A 22 14.37 0.54 -26.23
C PRO A 22 14.02 1.89 -25.58
N ALA A 23 13.54 2.86 -26.37
CA ALA A 23 13.06 4.15 -25.89
C ALA A 23 11.76 4.03 -25.07
N GLN A 24 10.86 3.11 -25.43
CA GLN A 24 9.63 2.84 -24.67
C GLN A 24 9.93 2.14 -23.35
N VAL A 25 10.87 1.20 -23.34
CA VAL A 25 11.31 0.53 -22.10
C VAL A 25 11.94 1.54 -21.14
N ALA A 26 12.81 2.43 -21.63
CA ALA A 26 13.42 3.48 -20.82
C ALA A 26 12.39 4.50 -20.29
N ALA A 27 11.40 4.89 -21.10
CA ALA A 27 10.33 5.79 -20.68
C ALA A 27 9.42 5.12 -19.61
N GLU A 28 9.13 3.83 -19.75
CA GLU A 28 8.34 3.07 -18.78
C GLU A 28 9.11 2.85 -17.47
N GLU A 29 10.43 2.62 -17.53
CA GLU A 29 11.30 2.60 -16.35
C GLU A 29 11.35 3.96 -15.65
N GLN A 30 11.47 5.07 -16.39
CA GLN A 30 11.43 6.42 -15.82
C GLN A 30 10.08 6.74 -15.18
N LEU A 31 8.97 6.34 -15.81
CA LEU A 31 7.63 6.43 -15.22
C LEU A 31 7.50 5.58 -13.96
N ARG A 32 8.07 4.36 -13.96
CA ARG A 32 8.14 3.49 -12.78
C ARG A 32 8.94 4.14 -11.66
N ASP A 33 10.09 4.73 -11.96
CA ASP A 33 10.97 5.34 -10.97
C ASP A 33 10.41 6.64 -10.40
N ALA A 34 9.76 7.46 -11.24
CA ALA A 34 8.96 8.61 -10.79
C ALA A 34 7.81 8.18 -9.87
N CYS A 35 7.20 7.01 -10.13
CA CYS A 35 6.20 6.41 -9.25
C CYS A 35 6.80 5.73 -8.01
N LYS A 36 8.04 5.24 -8.04
CA LYS A 36 8.74 4.66 -6.87
C LYS A 36 8.95 5.70 -5.78
N GLY A 37 9.22 6.97 -6.11
CA GLY A 37 9.30 8.06 -5.13
C GLY A 37 8.00 8.21 -4.34
N LYS A 38 6.86 8.24 -5.04
CA LYS A 38 5.53 8.32 -4.43
C LYS A 38 5.16 7.04 -3.66
N ARG A 39 5.46 5.85 -4.20
CA ARG A 39 5.22 4.56 -3.52
C ARG A 39 6.05 4.40 -2.25
N ARG A 40 7.32 4.80 -2.26
CA ARG A 40 8.20 4.73 -1.09
C ARG A 40 7.78 5.73 -0.02
N ALA A 41 7.43 6.96 -0.41
CA ALA A 41 6.87 7.96 0.50
C ALA A 41 5.53 7.50 1.10
N ARG A 42 4.64 6.92 0.28
CA ARG A 42 3.36 6.32 0.73
C ARG A 42 3.60 5.22 1.75
N LYS A 43 4.54 4.31 1.47
CA LYS A 43 4.91 3.22 2.39
C LYS A 43 5.49 3.74 3.70
N ALA A 44 6.35 4.76 3.64
CA ALA A 44 6.92 5.37 4.83
C ALA A 44 5.85 6.06 5.69
N LEU A 45 4.90 6.77 5.07
CA LEU A 45 3.77 7.39 5.77
C LEU A 45 2.85 6.36 6.41
N LEU A 46 2.54 5.26 5.72
CA LEU A 46 1.76 4.15 6.30
C LEU A 46 2.45 3.58 7.55
N GLN A 47 3.75 3.31 7.46
CA GLN A 47 4.53 2.79 8.60
C GLN A 47 4.56 3.77 9.77
N TRP A 48 4.58 5.07 9.50
CA TRP A 48 4.56 6.09 10.54
C TRP A 48 3.20 6.20 11.24
N TYR A 49 2.12 5.89 10.50
CA TYR A 49 0.75 5.88 11.03
C TYR A 49 0.32 4.53 11.62
N ASP A 50 1.06 3.44 11.41
CA ASP A 50 0.74 2.12 11.97
C ASP A 50 0.45 2.16 13.50
N PRO A 51 1.25 2.86 14.34
CA PRO A 51 0.95 2.97 15.78
C PRO A 51 -0.39 3.67 16.06
N VAL A 52 -0.70 4.74 15.31
CA VAL A 52 -1.96 5.48 15.43
C VAL A 52 -3.15 4.61 15.02
N ILE A 53 -3.00 3.83 13.95
CA ILE A 53 -4.01 2.87 13.49
C ILE A 53 -4.27 1.82 14.58
N VAL A 54 -3.22 1.27 15.20
CA VAL A 54 -3.36 0.29 16.29
C VAL A 54 -4.03 0.91 17.51
N GLU A 55 -3.69 2.15 17.87
CA GLU A 55 -4.33 2.88 18.97
C GLU A 55 -5.83 3.09 18.71
N ILE A 56 -6.19 3.57 17.52
CA ILE A 56 -7.60 3.76 17.13
C ILE A 56 -8.34 2.42 17.15
N ALA A 57 -7.76 1.35 16.60
CA ALA A 57 -8.36 0.02 16.63
C ALA A 57 -8.58 -0.49 18.07
N GLY A 58 -7.70 -0.13 19.01
CA GLY A 58 -7.83 -0.45 20.44
C GLY A 58 -8.98 0.26 21.15
N THR A 59 -9.56 1.31 20.56
CA THR A 59 -10.73 2.00 21.14
C THR A 59 -12.04 1.24 20.91
N PHE A 60 -12.06 0.26 20.00
CA PHE A 60 -13.21 -0.59 19.74
C PHE A 60 -13.25 -1.74 20.76
N GLN A 61 -14.39 -1.96 21.41
CA GLN A 61 -14.58 -3.07 22.36
C GLN A 61 -14.71 -4.40 21.59
N ASN A 62 -13.60 -5.03 21.22
CA ASN A 62 -13.59 -6.21 20.36
C ASN A 62 -12.62 -7.31 20.82
N ASP A 63 -12.95 -8.56 20.48
CA ASP A 63 -12.08 -9.72 20.63
C ASP A 63 -10.80 -9.60 19.76
N ARG A 64 -9.71 -10.26 20.18
CA ARG A 64 -8.41 -10.21 19.48
C ARG A 64 -8.49 -10.57 17.99
N LEU A 65 -9.43 -11.41 17.58
CA LEU A 65 -9.67 -11.79 16.18
C LEU A 65 -10.18 -10.62 15.33
N HIS A 66 -11.04 -9.77 15.89
CA HIS A 66 -11.55 -8.57 15.22
C HIS A 66 -10.55 -7.41 15.24
N GLN A 67 -9.60 -7.43 16.18
CA GLN A 67 -8.55 -6.40 16.24
C GLN A 67 -7.66 -6.40 14.99
N PHE A 68 -7.34 -7.57 14.43
CA PHE A 68 -6.57 -7.65 13.18
C PHE A 68 -7.34 -7.10 11.98
N ALA A 69 -8.63 -7.43 11.86
CA ALA A 69 -9.49 -6.93 10.80
C ALA A 69 -9.62 -5.40 10.87
N LEU A 70 -9.77 -4.84 12.08
CA LEU A 70 -9.80 -3.39 12.29
C LEU A 70 -8.49 -2.70 11.91
N VAL A 71 -7.33 -3.30 12.23
CA VAL A 71 -6.03 -2.74 11.83
C VAL A 71 -5.88 -2.74 10.31
N GLU A 72 -6.26 -3.82 9.63
CA GLU A 72 -6.25 -3.87 8.16
C GLU A 72 -7.24 -2.86 7.55
N ALA A 73 -8.44 -2.73 8.09
CA ALA A 73 -9.40 -1.70 7.69
C ALA A 73 -8.82 -0.28 7.89
N GLY A 74 -8.10 -0.06 8.98
CA GLY A 74 -7.40 1.19 9.24
C GLY A 74 -6.30 1.50 8.23
N ARG A 75 -5.48 0.50 7.87
CA ARG A 75 -4.45 0.64 6.82
C ARG A 75 -5.08 0.96 5.46
N ASN A 76 -6.20 0.32 5.14
CA ASN A 76 -6.97 0.64 3.94
C ASN A 76 -7.52 2.07 3.98
N GLY A 77 -7.99 2.53 5.14
CA GLY A 77 -8.41 3.93 5.33
C GLY A 77 -7.27 4.93 5.16
N MET A 78 -6.07 4.63 5.66
CA MET A 78 -4.90 5.49 5.45
C MET A 78 -4.49 5.54 3.97
N ASN A 79 -4.55 4.40 3.27
CA ASN A 79 -4.34 4.35 1.83
C ASN A 79 -5.33 5.21 1.07
N GLN A 80 -6.62 5.12 1.42
CA GLN A 80 -7.67 5.94 0.84
C GLN A 80 -7.47 7.43 1.15
N ALA A 81 -7.03 7.78 2.36
CA ALA A 81 -6.72 9.15 2.72
C ALA A 81 -5.58 9.72 1.85
N LEU A 82 -4.54 8.93 1.59
CA LEU A 82 -3.43 9.33 0.71
C LEU A 82 -3.86 9.50 -0.75
N ASP A 83 -4.84 8.74 -1.22
CA ASP A 83 -5.36 8.86 -2.58
C ASP A 83 -6.35 10.03 -2.74
N LEU A 84 -7.10 10.38 -1.69
CA LEU A 84 -8.12 11.44 -1.71
C LEU A 84 -7.59 12.82 -1.31
N PHE A 85 -6.46 12.90 -0.62
CA PHE A 85 -5.92 14.18 -0.17
C PHE A 85 -5.28 14.94 -1.33
N ASP A 86 -5.92 16.03 -1.72
CA ASP A 86 -5.45 16.89 -2.80
C ASP A 86 -4.15 17.61 -2.40
N VAL A 87 -3.19 17.67 -3.33
CA VAL A 87 -1.89 18.33 -3.17
C VAL A 87 -2.05 19.84 -2.95
N HIS A 88 -3.18 20.42 -3.35
CA HIS A 88 -3.50 21.83 -3.15
C HIS A 88 -4.06 22.17 -1.76
N ARG A 89 -4.36 21.17 -0.91
CA ARG A 89 -4.79 21.40 0.48
C ARG A 89 -3.59 21.67 1.38
N ASP A 90 -3.86 22.40 2.47
CA ASP A 90 -2.86 22.63 3.52
C ASP A 90 -2.41 21.28 4.11
N PRO A 91 -1.13 20.90 3.98
CA PRO A 91 -0.61 19.65 4.53
C PRO A 91 -0.84 19.50 6.04
N ALA A 92 -0.99 20.60 6.78
CA ALA A 92 -1.28 20.58 8.21
C ALA A 92 -2.65 19.95 8.54
N GLU A 93 -3.59 19.94 7.60
CA GLU A 93 -4.91 19.30 7.78
C GLU A 93 -4.88 17.78 7.58
N PHE A 94 -3.81 17.25 6.97
CA PHE A 94 -3.72 15.85 6.59
C PHE A 94 -3.92 14.88 7.77
N PRO A 95 -3.31 15.08 8.96
CA PRO A 95 -3.50 14.15 10.08
C PRO A 95 -4.96 14.03 10.53
N GLY A 96 -5.68 15.17 10.60
CA GLY A 96 -7.09 15.19 10.98
C GLY A 96 -7.97 14.57 9.89
N PHE A 97 -7.65 14.80 8.63
CA PHE A 97 -8.35 14.17 7.50
C PHE A 97 -8.13 12.65 7.47
N ALA A 98 -6.87 12.20 7.56
CA ALA A 98 -6.51 10.80 7.57
C ALA A 98 -7.19 10.05 8.71
N ARG A 99 -7.19 10.62 9.93
CA ARG A 99 -7.86 10.03 11.09
C ARG A 99 -9.36 9.78 10.83
N LYS A 100 -10.08 10.74 10.25
CA LYS A 100 -11.51 10.58 9.92
C LYS A 100 -11.76 9.44 8.92
N ILE A 101 -10.90 9.29 7.91
CA ILE A 101 -11.04 8.22 6.91
C ILE A 101 -10.68 6.85 7.52
N ILE A 102 -9.66 6.79 8.38
CA ILE A 102 -9.28 5.59 9.12
C ILE A 102 -10.43 5.12 10.02
N GLU A 103 -10.94 6.00 10.88
CA GLU A 103 -12.06 5.70 11.79
C GLU A 103 -13.31 5.26 11.02
N ARG A 104 -13.63 5.92 9.90
CA ARG A 104 -14.76 5.54 9.04
C ARG A 104 -14.63 4.11 8.51
N ASN A 105 -13.46 3.72 8.03
CA ASN A 105 -13.26 2.36 7.49
C ASN A 105 -13.32 1.30 8.60
N MET A 106 -12.74 1.58 9.77
CA MET A 106 -12.86 0.69 10.93
C MET A 106 -14.31 0.55 11.42
N LEU A 107 -15.07 1.64 11.45
CA LEU A 107 -16.49 1.62 11.82
C LEU A 107 -17.33 0.80 10.84
N LEU A 108 -17.01 0.84 9.55
CA LEU A 108 -17.67 0.01 8.53
C LEU A 108 -17.34 -1.47 8.77
N GLU A 109 -16.06 -1.81 8.94
CA GLU A 109 -15.63 -3.18 9.24
C GLU A 109 -16.29 -3.72 10.51
N TRP A 110 -16.37 -2.89 11.55
CA TRP A 110 -17.00 -3.25 12.81
C TRP A 110 -18.50 -3.52 12.70
N LYS A 111 -19.22 -2.78 11.84
CA LYS A 111 -20.66 -3.01 11.61
C LYS A 111 -20.96 -4.26 10.79
N HIS A 112 -19.98 -4.74 10.03
CA HIS A 112 -20.10 -5.91 9.16
C HIS A 112 -19.50 -7.18 9.79
N SER A 113 -18.85 -7.06 10.95
CA SER A 113 -18.33 -8.15 11.78
C SER A 113 -19.34 -8.59 12.82
#